data_AF-A0A1E7DMH7-F1
#
_entry.id   AF-A0A1E7DMH7-F1
#
_cell.length_a   1.000
_cell.length_b   1.000
_cell.length_c   1.000
_cell.angle_alpha   90.00
_cell.angle_beta   90.00
_cell.angle_gamma   90.00
#
_symmetry.space_group_name_H-M   'P 1'
#
loop_
_entity.id
_entity.type
_entity.pdbx_description
1 polymer ?
#
loop_
_entity_poly.entity_id
_entity_poly.type
_entity_poly.pdbx_seq_one_letter_code
_entity_poly.pdbx_strand_id
1 'polypeptide(L)'
;MKKFLLGFLIFYLFYAAGISVYLLNLEPGHVPAEYAGTSADPKQFMTEKEIEEAHHLDIIHYFTFFLQTPLDVVLVLFLMTISVKFRNRATARFRRSFWQIGYYYFFLSTALTLLYLPLAFFQPFSFLANWSPAPVS
;
A
#
# COMPACT_ATOMS: atom_id res chain seq x y z
N MET A 1 21.30 -7.88 -8.71
CA MET A 1 20.26 -6.87 -8.37
C MET A 1 19.51 -6.38 -9.60
N LYS A 2 20.16 -5.91 -10.67
CA LYS A 2 19.46 -5.43 -11.89
C LYS A 2 18.50 -6.45 -12.52
N LYS A 3 18.90 -7.72 -12.67
CA LYS A 3 18.04 -8.79 -13.22
C LYS A 3 16.82 -9.11 -12.33
N PHE A 4 16.99 -9.02 -11.01
CA PHE A 4 15.92 -9.22 -10.02
C PHE A 4 14.93 -8.05 -10.03
N LEU A 5 15.44 -6.82 -10.05
CA LEU A 5 14.64 -5.60 -10.19
C LEU A 5 13.85 -5.58 -11.50
N LEU A 6 14.45 -5.99 -12.61
CA LEU A 6 13.77 -6.08 -13.90
C LEU A 6 12.67 -7.16 -13.89
N GLY A 7 12.97 -8.35 -13.35
CA GLY A 7 11.96 -9.41 -13.20
C GLY A 7 10.81 -9.00 -12.30
N PHE A 8 11.10 -8.33 -11.18
CA PHE A 8 10.07 -7.76 -10.31
C PHE A 8 9.24 -6.69 -11.01
N LEU A 9 9.87 -5.76 -11.75
CA LEU A 9 9.15 -4.72 -12.49
C LEU A 9 8.17 -5.32 -13.51
N ILE A 10 8.63 -6.35 -14.25
CA ILE A 10 7.79 -7.05 -15.23
C ILE A 10 6.61 -7.74 -14.51
N PHE A 11 6.89 -8.51 -13.46
CA PHE A 11 5.85 -9.16 -12.66
C PHE A 11 4.85 -8.15 -12.08
N TYR A 12 5.35 -7.03 -11.55
CA TYR A 12 4.53 -5.97 -10.97
C TYR A 12 3.63 -5.32 -12.02
N LEU A 13 4.12 -5.08 -13.23
CA LEU A 13 3.29 -4.56 -14.34
C LEU A 13 2.20 -5.56 -14.74
N PHE A 14 2.52 -6.85 -14.84
CA PHE A 14 1.52 -7.88 -15.14
C PHE A 14 0.49 -8.02 -14.03
N TYR A 15 0.92 -7.96 -12.77
CA TYR A 15 0.04 -7.99 -11.61
C TYR A 15 -0.90 -6.77 -11.60
N ALA A 16 -0.37 -5.57 -11.81
CA ALA A 16 -1.16 -4.34 -11.89
C ALA A 16 -2.21 -4.42 -13.02
N ALA A 17 -1.81 -4.90 -14.20
CA ALA A 17 -2.73 -5.11 -15.32
C ALA A 17 -3.82 -6.14 -14.99
N GLY A 18 -3.47 -7.26 -14.35
CA GLY A 18 -4.43 -8.29 -13.93
C GLY A 18 -5.44 -7.75 -12.91
N ILE A 19 -4.98 -6.97 -11.92
CA ILE A 19 -5.85 -6.32 -10.95
C ILE A 19 -6.74 -5.28 -11.60
N SER A 20 -6.24 -4.48 -12.55
CA SER A 20 -7.08 -3.53 -13.30
C SER A 20 -8.22 -4.25 -14.01
N VAL A 21 -7.92 -5.35 -14.72
CA VAL A 21 -8.97 -6.13 -15.39
C VAL A 21 -9.95 -6.73 -14.38
N TYR A 22 -9.46 -7.25 -13.25
CA TYR A 22 -10.33 -7.77 -12.18
C TYR A 22 -11.29 -6.70 -11.66
N LEU A 23 -10.78 -5.53 -11.27
CA LEU A 23 -11.59 -4.45 -10.69
C LEU A 23 -12.59 -3.83 -11.67
N LEU A 24 -12.23 -3.73 -12.96
CA LEU A 24 -13.13 -3.20 -13.98
C LEU A 24 -14.27 -4.16 -14.36
N ASN A 25 -14.17 -5.45 -14.00
CA ASN A 25 -15.24 -6.43 -14.20
C ASN A 25 -16.13 -6.59 -12.96
N LEU A 26 -15.88 -5.87 -11.86
CA LEU A 26 -16.77 -5.90 -10.70
C LEU A 26 -18.07 -5.14 -11.01
N GLU A 27 -19.21 -5.77 -10.74
CA GLU A 27 -20.51 -5.11 -10.86
C GLU A 27 -20.77 -4.16 -9.67
N PRO A 28 -21.30 -2.95 -9.92
CA PRO A 28 -21.66 -2.01 -8.86
C PRO A 28 -22.80 -2.58 -7.99
N GLY A 29 -22.59 -2.58 -6.67
CA GLY A 29 -23.61 -3.03 -5.71
C GLY A 29 -23.98 -4.51 -5.81
N HIS A 30 -23.10 -5.36 -6.33
CA HIS A 30 -23.30 -6.80 -6.33
C HIS A 30 -23.22 -7.36 -4.90
N VAL A 31 -24.28 -8.03 -4.47
CA VAL A 31 -24.39 -8.66 -3.16
C VAL A 31 -24.81 -10.13 -3.36
N PRO A 32 -24.24 -11.10 -2.61
CA PRO A 32 -24.68 -12.49 -2.69
C PRO A 32 -26.18 -12.61 -2.41
N ALA A 33 -26.85 -13.56 -3.08
CA ALA A 33 -28.30 -13.72 -3.01
C ALA A 33 -28.85 -13.89 -1.58
N GLU A 34 -28.03 -14.41 -0.65
CA GLU A 34 -28.38 -14.59 0.76
C GLU A 34 -28.58 -13.26 1.52
N TYR A 35 -27.96 -12.17 1.06
CA TYR A 35 -28.00 -10.86 1.71
C TYR A 35 -28.82 -9.83 0.92
N ALA A 36 -29.35 -10.19 -0.24
CA ALA A 36 -30.21 -9.32 -1.05
C ALA A 36 -31.49 -8.97 -0.28
N GLY A 37 -31.82 -7.68 -0.20
CA GLY A 37 -32.98 -7.18 0.56
C GLY A 37 -32.81 -7.15 2.09
N THR A 38 -31.63 -7.49 2.62
CA THR A 38 -31.31 -7.31 4.04
C THR A 38 -30.82 -5.88 4.33
N SER A 39 -30.62 -5.53 5.60
CA SER A 39 -29.98 -4.26 5.97
C SER A 39 -28.54 -4.11 5.44
N ALA A 40 -27.93 -5.20 4.95
CA ALA A 40 -26.62 -5.18 4.33
C ALA A 40 -26.66 -4.91 2.81
N ASP A 41 -27.85 -4.83 2.20
CA ASP A 41 -28.00 -4.52 0.76
C ASP A 41 -27.95 -3.00 0.51
N PRO A 42 -26.95 -2.49 -0.24
CA PRO A 42 -26.84 -1.07 -0.59
C PRO A 42 -28.11 -0.50 -1.20
N LYS A 43 -28.87 -1.32 -1.94
CA LYS A 43 -30.12 -0.89 -2.58
C LYS A 43 -31.23 -0.53 -1.59
N GLN A 44 -31.10 -0.92 -0.32
CA GLN A 44 -32.07 -0.58 0.74
C GLN A 44 -31.84 0.80 1.35
N PHE A 45 -30.65 1.38 1.21
CA PHE A 45 -30.28 2.64 1.87
C PHE A 45 -29.56 3.66 0.97
N MET A 46 -29.15 3.29 -0.24
CA MET A 46 -28.54 4.16 -1.24
C MET A 46 -29.37 4.19 -2.53
N THR A 47 -29.35 5.34 -3.21
CA THR A 47 -29.88 5.48 -4.57
C THR A 47 -28.92 4.85 -5.59
N GLU A 48 -29.43 4.52 -6.79
CA GLU A 48 -28.60 3.95 -7.87
C GLU A 48 -27.38 4.83 -8.22
N LYS A 49 -27.57 6.15 -8.18
CA LYS A 49 -26.48 7.12 -8.43
C LYS A 49 -25.41 7.07 -7.35
N GLU A 50 -25.81 7.00 -6.08
CA GLU A 50 -24.86 6.90 -4.96
C GLU A 50 -24.08 5.58 -4.99
N ILE A 51 -24.72 4.49 -5.43
CA ILE A 51 -24.05 3.19 -5.62
C ILE A 51 -23.01 3.26 -6.74
N GLU A 52 -23.31 3.93 -7.85
CA GLU A 52 -22.37 4.13 -8.95
C GLU A 52 -21.18 5.01 -8.56
N GLU A 53 -21.44 6.12 -7.85
CA GLU A 53 -20.40 7.01 -7.33
C GLU A 53 -19.49 6.30 -6.31
N ALA A 54 -20.09 5.56 -5.36
CA ALA A 54 -19.35 4.76 -4.40
C ALA A 54 -18.49 3.70 -5.10
N HIS A 55 -19.03 3.02 -6.10
CA HIS A 55 -18.30 2.02 -6.88
C HIS A 55 -17.07 2.59 -7.58
N HIS A 56 -17.17 3.79 -8.17
CA HIS A 56 -16.03 4.44 -8.81
C HIS A 56 -14.91 4.78 -7.80
N LEU A 57 -15.29 5.26 -6.61
CA LEU A 57 -14.33 5.52 -5.53
C LEU A 57 -13.68 4.22 -5.02
N ASP A 58 -14.47 3.16 -4.86
CA ASP A 58 -14.02 1.85 -4.43
C ASP A 58 -12.99 1.26 -5.41
N ILE A 59 -13.20 1.38 -6.72
CA ILE A 59 -12.23 0.92 -7.73
C ILE A 59 -10.86 1.59 -7.52
N ILE A 60 -10.84 2.91 -7.32
CA ILE A 60 -9.58 3.67 -7.11
C ILE A 60 -8.92 3.21 -5.81
N HIS A 61 -9.71 3.05 -4.75
CA HIS A 61 -9.23 2.62 -3.45
C HIS A 61 -8.61 1.23 -3.50
N TYR A 62 -9.37 0.24 -3.99
CA TYR A 62 -8.91 -1.14 -4.12
C TYR A 62 -7.71 -1.25 -5.05
N PHE A 63 -7.70 -0.54 -6.19
CA PHE A 63 -6.57 -0.53 -7.11
C PHE A 63 -5.28 -0.07 -6.41
N THR A 64 -5.35 1.03 -5.65
CA THR A 64 -4.21 1.58 -4.90
C THR A 64 -3.73 0.62 -3.82
N PHE A 65 -4.67 0.01 -3.07
CA PHE A 65 -4.37 -0.97 -2.03
C PHE A 65 -3.66 -2.21 -2.58
N PHE A 66 -4.17 -2.76 -3.68
CA PHE A 66 -3.57 -3.93 -4.32
C PHE A 66 -2.19 -3.65 -4.89
N LEU A 67 -1.92 -2.44 -5.42
CA LEU A 67 -0.59 -2.03 -5.88
C LEU A 67 0.40 -1.84 -4.72
N GLN A 68 -0.07 -1.25 -3.61
CA GLN A 68 0.79 -1.00 -2.46
C GLN A 68 1.28 -2.31 -1.80
N THR A 69 0.40 -3.30 -1.65
CA THR A 69 0.69 -4.55 -0.94
C THR A 69 2.00 -5.24 -1.39
N PRO A 70 2.23 -5.55 -2.68
CA PRO A 70 3.48 -6.17 -3.13
C PRO A 70 4.67 -5.21 -3.06
N LEU A 71 4.44 -3.90 -3.19
CA LEU A 71 5.49 -2.88 -3.04
C LEU A 71 6.02 -2.87 -1.60
N ASP A 72 5.15 -2.95 -0.60
CA ASP A 72 5.51 -3.02 0.83
C ASP A 72 6.40 -4.23 1.12
N VAL A 73 6.06 -5.40 0.57
CA VAL A 73 6.87 -6.63 0.74
C VAL A 73 8.28 -6.45 0.18
N VAL A 74 8.40 -5.93 -1.05
CA VAL A 74 9.72 -5.70 -1.66
C VAL A 74 10.50 -4.65 -0.88
N LEU A 75 9.83 -3.63 -0.39
CA LEU A 75 10.44 -2.58 0.38
C LEU A 75 11.00 -3.11 1.71
N VAL A 76 10.24 -3.95 2.43
CA VAL A 76 10.73 -4.64 3.64
C VAL A 76 11.94 -5.53 3.33
N LEU A 77 11.88 -6.33 2.26
CA LEU A 77 13.01 -7.17 1.84
C LEU A 77 14.26 -6.35 1.47
N PHE A 78 14.05 -5.21 0.82
CA PHE A 78 15.13 -4.28 0.46
C PHE A 78 15.74 -3.63 1.71
N LEU A 79 14.91 -3.17 2.65
CA LEU A 79 15.34 -2.63 3.94
C LEU A 79 16.13 -3.65 4.75
N MET A 80 15.68 -4.90 4.82
CA MET A 80 16.41 -5.98 5.48
C MET A 80 17.78 -6.22 4.85
N THR A 81 17.84 -6.28 3.52
CA THR A 81 19.10 -6.49 2.78
C THR A 81 20.09 -5.35 2.99
N ILE A 82 19.61 -4.10 3.01
CA ILE A 82 20.44 -2.93 3.30
C ILE A 82 20.89 -2.94 4.75
N SER A 83 20.00 -3.22 5.70
CA SER A 83 20.30 -3.26 7.13
C SER A 83 21.45 -4.23 7.44
N VAL A 84 21.44 -5.43 6.86
CA VAL A 84 22.53 -6.41 7.02
C VAL A 84 23.84 -5.89 6.44
N LYS A 85 23.82 -5.30 5.25
CA LYS A 85 25.02 -4.70 4.63
C LYS A 85 25.55 -3.51 5.42
N PHE A 86 24.65 -2.72 5.98
CA PHE A 86 24.99 -1.53 6.75
C PHE A 86 25.58 -1.91 8.11
N ARG A 87 25.01 -2.91 8.80
CA ARG A 87 25.57 -3.48 10.03
C ARG A 87 27.00 -3.96 9.82
N ASN A 88 27.25 -4.73 8.75
CA ASN A 88 28.58 -5.25 8.42
C ASN A 88 29.59 -4.14 8.07
N ARG A 89 29.13 -3.05 7.43
CA ARG A 89 29.96 -1.88 7.11
C ARG A 89 30.20 -0.97 8.32
N ALA A 90 29.24 -0.87 9.24
CA ALA A 90 29.34 -0.04 10.44
C ALA A 90 30.36 -0.61 11.43
N THR A 91 30.38 -1.93 11.63
CA THR A 91 31.40 -2.61 12.45
C THR A 91 32.83 -2.41 11.96
N ALA A 92 33.01 -2.14 10.66
CA ALA A 92 34.33 -1.93 10.07
C ALA A 92 34.83 -0.47 10.11
N ARG A 93 33.97 0.54 10.37
CA ARG A 93 34.30 1.94 10.08
C ARG A 93 34.13 2.93 11.25
N PHE A 94 33.30 2.66 12.26
CA PHE A 94 32.99 3.69 13.27
C PHE A 94 33.10 3.21 14.72
N ARG A 95 33.92 3.92 15.51
CA ARG A 95 34.06 3.78 16.97
C ARG A 95 32.92 4.46 17.78
N ARG A 96 32.07 5.29 17.16
CA ARG A 96 30.91 5.97 17.82
C ARG A 96 29.63 5.82 17.00
N SER A 97 28.66 5.12 17.57
CA SER A 97 27.45 4.58 16.91
C SER A 97 26.30 5.58 16.72
N PHE A 98 26.22 6.65 17.53
CA PHE A 98 25.03 7.51 17.60
C PHE A 98 24.80 8.37 16.34
N TRP A 99 25.83 9.03 15.82
CA TRP A 99 25.72 9.87 14.62
C TRP A 99 25.48 9.09 13.33
N GLN A 100 25.93 7.83 13.26
CA GLN A 100 25.64 6.94 12.14
C GLN A 100 24.15 6.59 12.05
N ILE A 101 23.49 6.40 13.20
CA ILE A 101 22.06 6.05 13.25
C ILE A 101 21.21 7.21 12.76
N GLY A 102 21.48 8.44 13.21
CA GLY A 102 20.72 9.62 12.79
C GLY A 102 20.82 9.88 11.29
N TYR A 103 22.02 9.78 10.72
CA TYR A 103 22.23 9.93 9.27
C TYR A 103 21.52 8.82 8.49
N TYR A 104 21.64 7.56 8.92
CA TYR A 104 20.97 6.45 8.24
C TYR A 104 19.45 6.58 8.28
N TYR A 105 18.89 6.88 9.45
CA TYR A 105 17.45 7.04 9.63
C TYR A 105 16.90 8.16 8.74
N PHE A 106 17.59 9.31 8.69
CA PHE A 106 17.17 10.45 7.87
C PHE A 106 17.14 10.12 6.36
N PHE A 107 18.17 9.47 5.83
CA PHE A 107 18.19 9.10 4.42
C PHE A 107 17.18 8.01 4.09
N LEU A 108 17.01 7.04 5.01
CA LEU A 108 16.04 5.96 4.84
C LEU A 108 14.61 6.51 4.85
N SER A 109 14.27 7.34 5.82
CA SER A 109 12.94 7.95 5.93
C SER A 109 12.65 8.83 4.71
N THR A 110 13.62 9.63 4.25
CA THR A 110 13.45 10.47 3.06
C THR A 110 13.22 9.63 1.80
N ALA A 111 14.01 8.56 1.62
CA ALA A 111 13.84 7.67 0.48
C ALA A 111 12.49 6.94 0.51
N LEU A 112 12.04 6.50 1.69
CA LEU A 112 10.73 5.91 1.89
C LEU A 112 9.63 6.90 1.54
N THR A 113 9.69 8.11 2.11
CA THR A 113 8.71 9.16 1.85
C THR A 113 8.61 9.47 0.36
N LEU A 114 9.73 9.58 -0.36
CA LEU A 114 9.71 9.83 -1.81
C LEU A 114 9.09 8.67 -2.60
N LEU A 115 9.29 7.43 -2.15
CA LEU A 115 8.78 6.24 -2.82
C LEU A 115 7.27 6.04 -2.58
N TYR A 116 6.79 6.38 -1.38
CA TYR A 116 5.37 6.37 -1.04
C TYR A 116 4.62 7.64 -1.45
N LEU A 117 5.32 8.75 -1.72
CA LEU A 117 4.72 10.01 -2.15
C LEU A 117 3.67 9.86 -3.27
N PRO A 118 3.96 9.16 -4.39
CA PRO A 118 2.96 8.99 -5.45
C PRO A 118 1.73 8.20 -5.02
N LEU A 119 1.86 7.27 -4.07
CA LEU A 119 0.73 6.49 -3.55
C LEU A 119 -0.08 7.31 -2.53
N ALA A 120 0.59 8.13 -1.72
CA ALA A 120 -0.02 8.97 -0.71
C ALA A 120 -0.99 10.03 -1.27
N PHE A 121 -0.84 10.41 -2.55
CA PHE A 121 -1.80 11.31 -3.21
C PHE A 121 -3.17 10.67 -3.45
N PHE A 122 -3.22 9.35 -3.64
CA PHE A 122 -4.45 8.62 -3.95
C PHE A 122 -5.08 7.95 -2.73
N GLN A 123 -4.35 7.88 -1.61
CA GLN A 123 -4.89 7.39 -0.36
C GLN A 123 -5.52 8.54 0.43
N PRO A 124 -6.79 8.43 0.85
CA PRO A 124 -7.33 9.36 1.82
C PRO A 124 -6.45 9.30 3.08
N PHE A 125 -6.11 10.47 3.61
CA PHE A 125 -5.25 10.72 4.78
C PHE A 125 -5.61 9.88 6.03
N SER A 126 -6.78 9.23 6.06
CA SER A 126 -7.26 8.35 7.12
C SER A 126 -6.39 7.12 7.38
N PHE A 127 -5.60 6.63 6.40
CA PHE A 127 -4.72 5.47 6.63
C PHE A 127 -3.49 5.81 7.50
N LEU A 128 -3.07 7.08 7.53
CA LEU A 128 -2.04 7.58 8.46
C LEU A 128 -2.61 7.85 9.87
N ALA A 129 -3.94 7.95 10.01
CA ALA A 129 -4.61 8.24 11.28
C ALA A 129 -4.96 6.97 12.09
N ASN A 130 -4.90 5.78 11.49
CA ASN A 130 -5.27 4.52 12.17
C ASN A 130 -4.19 3.99 13.15
N TRP A 131 -3.12 4.75 13.37
CA TRP A 131 -2.13 4.54 14.44
C TRP A 131 -2.40 5.41 15.68
N SER A 132 -3.65 5.86 15.87
CA SER A 132 -4.10 6.30 17.19
C SER A 132 -4.54 5.05 17.98
N PRO A 133 -3.93 4.73 19.14
CA PRO A 133 -4.48 3.70 20.01
C PRO A 133 -5.94 4.07 20.31
N ALA A 134 -6.84 3.09 20.20
CA ALA A 134 -8.25 3.27 20.51
C ALA A 134 -8.39 3.99 21.87
N PRO A 135 -9.23 5.04 21.98
CA PRO A 135 -9.50 5.62 23.28
C PRO A 135 -10.16 4.53 24.14
N VAL A 136 -9.44 4.12 25.19
CA VAL A 136 -10.03 3.35 26.28
C VAL A 136 -10.90 4.32 27.08
N SER A 137 -12.20 4.28 26.83
CA SER A 137 -13.24 4.69 27.78
C SER A 137 -14.60 4.19 27.30
#